data_AF-A0AAV5VF69-F1
#
_entry.id   AF-A0AAV5VF69-F1
#
_cell.length_a   1.000
_cell.length_b   1.000
_cell.length_c   1.000
_cell.angle_alpha   90.00
_cell.angle_beta   90.00
_cell.angle_gamma   90.00
#
_symmetry.space_group_name_H-M   'P 1'
#
loop_
_entity.id
_entity.type
_entity.pdbx_description
1 polymer ?
#
loop_
_entity_poly.entity_id
_entity_poly.type
_entity_poly.pdbx_seq_one_letter_code
_entity_poly.pdbx_strand_id
1 'polypeptide(L)'
;VLNLVKAYIKSDNNATQPDKLDELVEEALELERDIAIIYSGTDAERRQYKRQWNEVKKEKLPKTVDWDSYFALAPMEAQEWFAKKKIILNEKDYTNKLFDAGLKNRDSTVVNYLFIRLLLANSGFIQCANLPCLEAQRALAQKKVPEHTGRSRLPKYRRLPSFAVWSTN
;
A
#
# COMPACT_ATOMS: atom_id res chain seq x y z
N VAL A 1 5.89 11.08 10.18
CA VAL A 1 6.37 9.68 10.15
C VAL A 1 7.38 9.42 11.27
N LEU A 2 8.51 10.12 11.29
CA LEU A 2 9.58 9.92 12.27
C LEU A 2 9.13 9.91 13.75
N ASN A 3 8.27 10.85 14.16
CA ASN A 3 7.76 10.90 15.53
C ASN A 3 6.95 9.65 15.92
N LEU A 4 6.21 9.05 14.99
CA LEU A 4 5.46 7.83 15.23
C LEU A 4 6.37 6.62 15.33
N VAL A 5 7.42 6.56 14.50
CA VAL A 5 8.43 5.49 14.59
C VAL A 5 9.16 5.56 15.93
N LYS A 6 9.58 6.77 16.35
CA LYS A 6 10.20 6.98 17.68
C LYS A 6 9.24 6.63 18.83
N ALA A 7 7.95 6.94 18.70
CA ALA A 7 6.95 6.56 19.71
C ALA A 7 6.75 5.04 19.78
N TYR A 8 6.68 4.37 18.63
CA TYR A 8 6.61 2.91 18.57
C TYR A 8 7.82 2.26 19.24
N ILE A 9 9.05 2.69 18.89
CA ILE A 9 10.29 2.16 19.49
C ILE A 9 10.27 2.33 21.01
N LYS A 10 9.80 3.47 21.52
CA LYS A 10 9.68 3.69 22.97
C LYS A 10 8.64 2.81 23.66
N SER A 11 7.60 2.40 22.93
CA SER A 11 6.53 1.54 23.45
C SER A 11 6.86 0.05 23.40
N ASP A 12 7.81 -0.34 22.56
CA ASP A 12 8.26 -1.73 22.40
C ASP A 12 9.53 -1.96 23.23
N ASN A 13 9.42 -2.82 24.24
CA ASN A 13 10.52 -3.15 25.15
C ASN A 13 11.70 -3.87 24.47
N ASN A 14 11.51 -4.39 23.26
CA ASN A 14 12.54 -5.11 22.50
C ASN A 14 13.11 -4.29 21.34
N ALA A 15 12.48 -3.18 20.97
CA ALA A 15 12.93 -2.36 19.86
C ALA A 15 14.12 -1.49 20.24
N THR A 16 15.18 -1.55 19.46
CA THR A 16 16.33 -0.65 19.61
C THR A 16 16.27 0.44 18.54
N GLN A 17 16.52 1.69 18.92
CA GLN A 17 16.59 2.78 17.96
C GLN A 17 17.89 2.66 17.14
N PRO A 18 17.84 2.58 15.81
CA PRO A 18 19.04 2.58 14.99
C PRO A 18 19.67 3.98 14.98
N ASP A 19 21.01 4.04 14.93
CA ASP A 19 21.78 5.29 14.93
C ASP A 19 21.41 6.22 13.77
N LYS A 20 21.03 5.61 12.64
CA LYS A 20 20.69 6.29 11.37
C LYS A 20 19.18 6.29 11.08
N LEU A 21 18.34 6.34 12.12
CA LEU A 21 16.88 6.26 11.96
C LEU A 21 16.34 7.29 10.95
N ASP A 22 16.86 8.51 10.97
CA ASP A 22 16.38 9.59 10.12
C ASP A 22 16.67 9.28 8.63
N GLU A 23 17.89 8.79 8.32
CA GLU A 23 18.28 8.35 6.96
C GLU A 23 17.40 7.19 6.47
N LEU A 24 17.15 6.18 7.33
CA LEU A 24 16.32 5.03 6.97
C LEU A 24 14.86 5.42 6.66
N VAL A 25 14.33 6.41 7.38
CA VAL A 25 13.00 6.95 7.11
C VAL A 25 12.99 7.74 5.81
N GLU A 26 14.03 8.52 5.53
CA GLU A 26 14.15 9.27 4.28
C GLU A 26 14.24 8.34 3.06
N GLU A 27 15.09 7.32 3.09
CA GLU A 27 15.18 6.32 2.01
C GLU A 27 13.85 5.61 1.73
N ALA A 28 13.07 5.32 2.78
CA ALA A 28 11.75 4.72 2.64
C ALA A 28 10.72 5.68 2.01
N LEU A 29 10.79 6.97 2.35
CA LEU A 29 9.94 7.99 1.74
C LEU A 29 10.33 8.28 0.29
N GLU A 30 11.63 8.22 -0.04
CA GLU A 30 12.11 8.28 -1.42
C GLU A 30 11.59 7.11 -2.24
N LEU A 31 11.66 5.89 -1.69
CA LEU A 31 11.07 4.72 -2.35
C LEU A 31 9.56 4.89 -2.57
N GLU A 32 8.81 5.42 -1.60
CA GLU A 32 7.39 5.73 -1.77
C GLU A 32 7.13 6.71 -2.90
N ARG A 33 7.95 7.77 -2.97
CA ARG A 33 7.90 8.77 -4.03
C ARG A 33 8.18 8.15 -5.40
N ASP A 34 9.19 7.30 -5.50
CA ASP A 34 9.52 6.59 -6.75
C ASP A 34 8.38 5.65 -7.17
N ILE A 35 7.78 4.93 -6.22
CA ILE A 35 6.61 4.09 -6.49
C ILE A 35 5.47 4.93 -7.08
N ALA A 36 5.20 6.10 -6.51
CA ALA A 36 4.12 6.97 -6.96
C ALA A 36 4.39 7.65 -8.31
N ILE A 37 5.62 8.09 -8.57
CA ILE A 37 5.96 8.90 -9.75
C ILE A 37 6.45 8.05 -10.92
N ILE A 38 7.29 7.05 -10.65
CA ILE A 38 8.03 6.30 -11.67
C ILE A 38 7.37 4.95 -11.96
N TYR A 39 6.81 4.32 -10.94
CA TYR A 39 6.28 2.95 -10.99
C TYR A 39 4.76 2.87 -10.88
N SER A 40 4.05 3.99 -11.01
CA SER A 40 2.59 4.04 -11.05
C SER A 40 2.10 4.80 -12.28
N GLY A 41 0.88 4.47 -12.72
CA GLY A 41 0.17 5.21 -13.77
C GLY A 41 -0.88 6.14 -13.19
N THR A 42 -1.40 7.04 -14.03
CA THR A 42 -2.50 7.93 -13.65
C THR A 42 -3.81 7.15 -13.53
N ASP A 43 -4.77 7.69 -12.78
CA ASP A 43 -6.11 7.10 -12.62
C ASP A 43 -6.85 6.92 -13.96
N ALA A 44 -6.62 7.81 -14.94
CA ALA A 44 -7.18 7.67 -16.28
C ALA A 44 -6.61 6.46 -17.03
N GLU A 45 -5.31 6.22 -16.93
CA GLU A 45 -4.67 5.09 -17.59
C GLU A 45 -5.03 3.76 -16.90
N ARG A 46 -5.12 3.75 -15.57
CA ARG A 46 -5.52 2.56 -14.80
C ARG A 46 -6.90 2.05 -15.22
N ARG A 47 -7.82 2.92 -15.65
CA ARG A 47 -9.14 2.49 -16.14
C ARG A 47 -9.12 1.78 -17.50
N GLN A 48 -7.98 1.70 -18.17
CA GLN A 48 -7.86 0.99 -19.45
C GLN A 48 -7.86 -0.52 -19.21
N TYR A 49 -8.82 -1.22 -19.84
CA TYR A 49 -8.99 -2.67 -19.70
C TYR A 49 -7.69 -3.46 -19.95
N LYS A 50 -6.92 -3.08 -20.99
CA LYS A 50 -5.65 -3.72 -21.34
C LYS A 50 -4.61 -3.68 -20.20
N ARG A 51 -4.66 -2.67 -19.33
CA ARG A 51 -3.76 -2.56 -18.17
C ARG A 51 -4.26 -3.37 -16.98
N GLN A 52 -5.57 -3.58 -16.85
CA GLN A 52 -6.15 -4.33 -15.73
C GLN A 52 -6.20 -5.84 -15.97
N TRP A 53 -6.38 -6.30 -17.21
CA TRP A 53 -6.55 -7.72 -17.48
C TRP A 53 -5.37 -8.31 -18.26
N ASN A 54 -4.36 -8.82 -17.53
CA ASN A 54 -3.25 -9.54 -18.14
C ASN A 54 -3.14 -10.95 -17.55
N GLU A 55 -3.57 -11.94 -18.30
CA GLU A 55 -3.36 -13.34 -17.95
C GLU A 55 -1.88 -13.71 -18.09
N VAL A 56 -1.24 -14.03 -16.97
CA VAL A 56 0.14 -14.48 -16.92
C VAL A 56 0.23 -15.86 -16.27
N LYS A 57 1.15 -16.68 -16.76
CA LYS A 57 1.54 -17.89 -16.04
C LYS A 57 2.49 -17.52 -14.91
N LYS A 58 2.52 -18.34 -13.87
CA LYS A 58 3.39 -18.17 -12.70
C LYS A 58 4.86 -17.91 -13.08
N GLU A 59 5.39 -18.61 -14.08
CA GLU A 59 6.79 -18.49 -14.51
C GLU A 59 7.13 -17.13 -15.16
N LYS A 60 6.11 -16.31 -15.44
CA LYS A 60 6.24 -14.96 -16.01
C LYS A 60 6.09 -13.87 -14.96
N LEU A 61 5.90 -14.20 -13.69
CA LEU A 61 5.94 -13.22 -12.61
C LEU A 61 7.36 -12.73 -12.34
N PRO A 62 7.54 -11.52 -11.77
CA PRO A 62 8.86 -10.99 -11.44
C PRO A 62 9.63 -11.92 -10.49
N LYS A 63 10.93 -12.12 -10.75
CA LYS A 63 11.73 -13.09 -9.98
C LYS A 63 12.32 -12.55 -8.68
N THR A 64 12.18 -11.26 -8.42
CA THR A 64 12.60 -10.61 -7.17
C THR A 64 11.75 -10.99 -5.97
N VAL A 65 10.62 -11.69 -6.19
CA VAL A 65 9.77 -12.23 -5.13
C VAL A 65 9.69 -13.74 -5.28
N ASP A 66 9.84 -14.46 -4.17
CA ASP A 66 9.47 -15.87 -4.09
C ASP A 66 7.94 -15.98 -3.94
N TRP A 67 7.26 -16.08 -5.08
CA TRP A 67 5.81 -16.18 -5.12
C TRP A 67 5.29 -17.48 -4.52
N ASP A 68 6.07 -18.56 -4.51
CA ASP A 68 5.66 -19.82 -3.87
C ASP A 68 5.59 -19.64 -2.36
N SER A 69 6.65 -19.12 -1.76
CA SER A 69 6.67 -18.81 -0.33
C SER A 69 5.61 -17.77 0.05
N TYR A 70 5.37 -16.77 -0.81
CA TYR A 70 4.33 -15.77 -0.59
C TYR A 70 2.93 -16.40 -0.54
N PHE A 71 2.57 -17.22 -1.55
CA PHE A 71 1.24 -17.84 -1.59
C PHE A 71 1.08 -18.97 -0.56
N ALA A 72 2.16 -19.60 -0.08
CA ALA A 72 2.10 -20.57 1.02
C ALA A 72 1.53 -19.97 2.32
N LEU A 73 1.65 -18.65 2.51
CA LEU A 73 1.06 -17.93 3.64
C LEU A 73 -0.40 -17.51 3.40
N ALA A 74 -0.92 -17.67 2.18
CA ALA A 74 -2.30 -17.32 1.84
C ALA A 74 -3.29 -18.44 2.21
N PRO A 75 -4.61 -18.16 2.24
CA PRO A 75 -5.63 -19.20 2.41
C PRO A 75 -5.53 -20.32 1.35
N MET A 76 -6.00 -21.52 1.71
CA MET A 76 -5.87 -22.72 0.87
C MET A 76 -6.46 -22.53 -0.53
N GLU A 77 -7.58 -21.80 -0.65
CA GLU A 77 -8.22 -21.50 -1.93
C GLU A 77 -7.31 -20.69 -2.86
N ALA A 78 -6.55 -19.75 -2.30
CA ALA A 78 -5.59 -18.94 -3.06
C ALA A 78 -4.37 -19.77 -3.48
N GLN A 79 -3.90 -20.67 -2.61
CA GLN A 79 -2.82 -21.61 -2.93
C GLN A 79 -3.19 -22.52 -4.10
N GLU A 80 -4.38 -23.13 -4.04
CA GLU A 80 -4.90 -23.99 -5.09
C GLU A 80 -5.08 -23.24 -6.42
N TRP A 81 -5.58 -22.01 -6.35
CA TRP A 81 -5.72 -21.16 -7.53
C TRP A 81 -4.35 -20.88 -8.15
N PHE A 82 -3.38 -20.45 -7.35
CA PHE A 82 -2.03 -20.12 -7.79
C PHE A 82 -1.32 -21.32 -8.43
N ALA A 83 -1.54 -22.54 -7.92
CA ALA A 83 -0.96 -23.77 -8.45
C ALA A 83 -1.55 -24.20 -9.80
N LYS A 84 -2.85 -23.95 -10.05
CA LYS A 84 -3.59 -24.55 -11.18
C LYS A 84 -3.97 -23.55 -12.28
N LYS A 85 -4.07 -22.27 -11.97
CA LYS A 85 -4.68 -21.25 -12.85
C LYS A 85 -3.66 -20.22 -13.32
N LYS A 86 -4.00 -19.54 -14.41
CA LYS A 86 -3.32 -18.29 -14.78
C LYS A 86 -3.71 -17.20 -13.79
N ILE A 87 -2.78 -16.26 -13.60
CA ILE A 87 -2.93 -15.14 -12.68
C ILE A 87 -3.29 -13.92 -13.50
N ILE A 88 -4.28 -13.16 -13.03
CA ILE A 88 -4.59 -11.85 -13.62
C ILE A 88 -3.70 -10.82 -12.95
N LEU A 89 -2.74 -10.30 -13.72
CA LEU A 89 -1.83 -9.28 -13.25
C LEU A 89 -2.26 -7.89 -13.76
N ASN A 90 -2.73 -7.06 -12.84
CA ASN A 90 -3.01 -5.66 -13.14
C ASN A 90 -1.68 -4.91 -13.23
N GLU A 91 -1.64 -3.88 -14.08
CA GLU A 91 -0.47 -3.00 -14.22
C GLU A 91 0.82 -3.78 -14.51
N LYS A 92 0.75 -4.79 -15.38
CA LYS A 92 1.85 -5.72 -15.66
C LYS A 92 3.18 -5.01 -15.94
N ASP A 93 3.18 -3.99 -16.81
CA ASP A 93 4.40 -3.30 -17.21
C ASP A 93 5.03 -2.52 -16.04
N TYR A 94 4.21 -1.84 -15.25
CA TYR A 94 4.65 -1.13 -14.06
C TYR A 94 5.10 -2.06 -12.94
N THR A 95 4.40 -3.20 -12.77
CA THR A 95 4.78 -4.25 -11.84
C THR A 95 6.17 -4.77 -12.19
N ASN A 96 6.38 -5.17 -13.44
CA ASN A 96 7.70 -5.65 -13.88
C ASN A 96 8.78 -4.58 -13.71
N LYS A 97 8.48 -3.33 -14.09
CA LYS A 97 9.42 -2.20 -13.92
C LYS A 97 9.79 -1.97 -12.45
N LEU A 98 8.81 -2.02 -11.55
CA LEU A 98 9.03 -1.88 -10.11
C LEU A 98 9.92 -3.01 -9.58
N PHE A 99 9.55 -4.26 -9.87
CA PHE A 99 10.22 -5.42 -9.29
C PHE A 99 11.59 -5.69 -9.91
N ASP A 100 11.78 -5.47 -11.21
CA ASP A 100 13.04 -5.79 -11.90
C ASP A 100 14.08 -4.65 -11.78
N ALA A 101 13.64 -3.40 -11.81
CA ALA A 101 14.53 -2.23 -11.79
C ALA A 101 14.42 -1.42 -10.49
N GLY A 102 13.22 -1.25 -9.94
CA GLY A 102 12.99 -0.39 -8.78
C GLY A 102 13.36 -0.99 -7.43
N LEU A 103 13.18 -2.30 -7.25
CA LEU A 103 13.34 -2.98 -5.96
C LEU A 103 14.55 -3.92 -5.91
N LYS A 104 15.19 -4.19 -7.04
CA LYS A 104 16.32 -5.11 -7.10
C LYS A 104 17.45 -4.64 -6.18
N ASN A 105 17.91 -5.53 -5.30
CA ASN A 105 18.97 -5.27 -4.31
C ASN A 105 18.63 -4.17 -3.27
N ARG A 106 17.34 -3.87 -3.04
CA ARG A 106 16.89 -2.87 -2.05
C ARG A 106 16.12 -3.49 -0.88
N ASP A 107 16.42 -4.74 -0.54
CA ASP A 107 15.65 -5.54 0.42
C ASP A 107 15.47 -4.82 1.77
N SER A 108 16.53 -4.21 2.32
CA SER A 108 16.46 -3.45 3.57
C SER A 108 15.53 -2.23 3.46
N THR A 109 15.66 -1.44 2.39
CA THR A 109 14.79 -0.28 2.13
C THR A 109 13.33 -0.70 1.95
N VAL A 110 13.07 -1.81 1.25
CA VAL A 110 11.72 -2.36 1.07
C VAL A 110 11.12 -2.81 2.39
N VAL A 111 11.88 -3.54 3.22
CA VAL A 111 11.41 -3.97 4.55
C VAL A 111 11.10 -2.76 5.43
N ASN A 112 11.98 -1.76 5.47
CA ASN A 112 11.77 -0.53 6.23
C ASN A 112 10.53 0.23 5.74
N TYR A 113 10.36 0.35 4.43
CA TYR A 113 9.19 0.96 3.81
C TYR A 113 7.90 0.23 4.22
N LEU A 114 7.86 -1.11 4.10
CA LEU A 114 6.69 -1.91 4.49
C LEU A 114 6.38 -1.76 5.98
N PHE A 115 7.41 -1.76 6.82
CA PHE A 115 7.26 -1.56 8.26
C PHE A 115 6.68 -0.18 8.58
N ILE A 116 7.21 0.88 7.97
CA ILE A 116 6.68 2.24 8.12
C ILE A 116 5.22 2.29 7.66
N ARG A 117 4.88 1.70 6.51
CA ARG A 117 3.49 1.65 6.02
C ARG A 117 2.56 0.92 7.00
N LEU A 118 3.02 -0.18 7.59
CA LEU A 118 2.28 -0.91 8.61
C LEU A 118 2.06 -0.06 9.87
N LEU A 119 3.10 0.62 10.36
CA LEU A 119 3.00 1.54 11.51
C LEU A 119 2.03 2.68 11.23
N LEU A 120 2.08 3.28 10.04
CA LEU A 120 1.19 4.38 9.68
C LEU A 120 -0.26 3.91 9.58
N ALA A 121 -0.50 2.72 9.00
CA ALA A 121 -1.83 2.13 8.89
C ALA A 121 -2.44 1.81 10.27
N ASN A 122 -1.60 1.46 11.24
CA ASN A 122 -1.99 1.13 12.61
C ASN A 122 -1.68 2.27 13.60
N SER A 123 -1.43 3.48 13.12
CA SER A 123 -1.00 4.61 13.95
C SER A 123 -2.00 4.95 15.06
N GLY A 124 -3.29 4.63 14.88
CA GLY A 124 -4.32 4.77 15.91
C GLY A 124 -4.08 3.94 17.18
N PHE A 125 -3.32 2.86 17.11
CA PHE A 125 -3.03 1.97 18.24
C PHE A 125 -1.68 2.24 18.91
N ILE A 126 -0.86 3.12 18.33
CA ILE A 126 0.44 3.47 18.89
C ILE A 126 0.23 4.49 20.02
N GLN A 127 0.76 4.18 21.21
CA GLN A 127 0.69 5.08 22.35
C GLN A 127 1.59 6.31 22.11
N CYS A 128 0.98 7.47 21.93
CA CYS A 128 1.68 8.75 21.82
C CYS A 128 1.62 9.51 23.15
N ALA A 129 2.77 9.81 23.75
CA ALA A 129 2.86 10.57 25.00
C ALA A 129 3.18 12.07 24.81
N ASN A 130 3.68 12.49 23.65
CA ASN A 130 4.08 13.88 23.38
C ASN A 130 3.20 14.55 22.30
N LEU A 131 3.07 15.88 22.40
CA LEU A 131 2.27 16.69 21.46
C LEU A 131 2.62 16.46 19.99
N PRO A 132 3.90 16.38 19.57
CA PRO A 132 4.24 16.17 18.16
C PRO A 132 3.81 14.79 17.61
N CYS A 133 3.75 13.75 18.46
CA CYS A 133 3.24 12.44 18.05
C CYS A 133 1.72 12.46 17.93
N LEU A 134 1.03 13.08 18.89
CA LEU A 134 -0.42 13.24 18.86
C LEU A 134 -0.89 14.03 17.63
N GLU A 135 -0.18 15.09 17.26
CA GLU A 135 -0.45 15.85 16.04
C GLU A 135 -0.25 15.01 14.78
N ALA A 136 0.84 14.25 14.71
CA ALA A 136 1.09 13.33 13.59
C ALA A 136 -0.01 12.27 13.46
N GLN A 137 -0.45 11.69 14.59
CA GLN A 137 -1.53 10.71 14.63
C GLN A 137 -2.86 11.32 14.18
N ARG A 138 -3.19 12.53 14.65
CA ARG A 138 -4.39 13.29 14.21
C ARG A 138 -4.35 13.59 12.72
N ALA A 139 -3.21 14.02 12.20
CA ALA A 139 -3.05 14.29 10.77
C ALA A 139 -3.27 13.05 9.90
N LEU A 140 -2.85 11.87 10.37
CA LEU A 140 -3.10 10.59 9.69
C LEU A 140 -4.55 10.11 9.82
N ALA A 141 -5.19 10.36 10.97
CA ALA A 141 -6.60 10.03 11.18
C ALA A 141 -7.53 10.85 10.28
N GLN A 142 -7.12 12.07 9.93
CA GLN A 142 -7.82 12.89 8.95
C GLN A 142 -7.66 12.32 7.54
N LYS A 143 -8.60 11.47 7.12
CA LYS A 143 -8.74 11.09 5.72
C LYS A 143 -9.07 12.35 4.91
N LYS A 144 -8.07 12.92 4.24
CA LYS A 144 -8.30 13.87 3.15
C LYS A 144 -8.94 13.09 2.01
N VAL A 145 -10.26 13.01 2.01
CA VAL A 145 -11.05 12.52 0.89
C VAL A 145 -10.90 13.59 -0.19
N PRO A 146 -10.16 13.35 -1.29
CA PRO A 146 -10.15 14.29 -2.39
C PRO A 146 -11.60 14.44 -2.85
N GLU A 147 -12.06 15.63 -3.23
CA GLU A 147 -13.30 15.71 -4.01
C GLU A 147 -13.06 15.00 -5.34
N HIS A 148 -13.22 13.68 -5.36
CA HIS A 148 -13.23 12.96 -6.63
C HIS A 148 -14.48 13.43 -7.35
N THR A 149 -14.26 13.95 -8.56
CA THR A 149 -15.26 14.19 -9.61
C THR A 149 -15.93 12.88 -10.08
N GLY A 150 -16.10 11.88 -9.20
CA GLY A 150 -16.94 10.71 -9.38
C GLY A 150 -18.45 11.01 -9.29
N ARG A 151 -18.84 12.29 -9.40
CA ARG A 151 -20.23 12.74 -9.46
C ARG A 151 -20.81 12.84 -10.87
N SER A 152 -20.20 12.24 -11.89
CA SER A 152 -20.99 11.86 -13.07
C SER A 152 -21.81 10.61 -12.74
N ARG A 153 -22.85 10.80 -11.94
CA ARG A 153 -23.97 9.86 -11.84
C ARG A 153 -24.50 9.67 -13.27
N LEU A 154 -24.47 8.45 -13.80
CA LEU A 154 -25.11 8.10 -15.07
C LEU A 154 -26.57 8.59 -15.05
N PRO A 155 -27.01 9.52 -15.91
CA PRO A 155 -28.33 10.16 -15.80
C PRO A 155 -29.54 9.26 -16.05
N LYS A 156 -29.40 7.94 -16.15
CA LYS A 156 -30.48 7.03 -16.60
C LYS A 156 -30.87 5.88 -15.67
N TYR A 157 -30.12 5.59 -14.60
CA TYR A 157 -30.46 4.49 -13.69
C TYR A 157 -30.73 5.01 -12.27
N ARG A 158 -31.90 5.63 -12.09
CA ARG A 158 -32.31 6.32 -10.85
C ARG A 158 -33.14 5.44 -9.90
N ARG A 159 -32.91 4.13 -9.85
CA ARG A 159 -33.70 3.23 -8.98
C ARG A 159 -32.86 2.10 -8.39
N LEU A 160 -31.95 2.44 -7.49
CA LEU A 160 -31.60 1.54 -6.39
C LEU A 160 -31.54 2.39 -5.12
N PRO A 161 -32.31 2.05 -4.07
CA PRO A 161 -32.31 2.82 -2.84
C PRO A 161 -30.93 2.66 -2.16
N SER A 162 -30.22 3.78 -2.01
CA SER A 162 -29.06 3.84 -1.12
C SER A 162 -29.57 3.82 0.32
N PHE A 163 -29.12 2.87 1.13
CA PHE A 163 -29.36 2.77 2.57
C PHE A 163 -28.63 3.89 3.36
N ALA A 164 -28.82 5.15 2.96
CA ALA A 164 -28.46 6.29 3.79
C ALA A 164 -29.65 6.57 4.70
N VAL A 165 -29.55 6.19 5.97
CA VAL A 165 -30.47 6.61 7.02
C VAL A 165 -30.32 8.13 7.15
N TRP A 166 -31.37 8.87 6.81
CA TRP A 166 -31.44 10.30 7.06
C TRP A 166 -31.84 10.50 8.52
N SER A 167 -30.95 11.11 9.29
CA SER A 167 -31.27 11.66 10.61
C SER A 167 -32.13 12.90 10.41
N THR A 168 -33.39 12.85 10.81
CA THR A 168 -34.28 14.02 10.86
C THR A 168 -34.27 14.61 12.26
N ASN A 169 -33.88 15.89 12.37
CA ASN A 169 -34.33 16.77 13.46
C ASN A 169 -35.69 17.34 13.09
#